data_AF-Q88RV2-F1
#
_entry.id   AF-Q88RV2-F1
#
_cell.length_a   1.000
_cell.length_b   1.000
_cell.length_c   1.000
_cell.angle_alpha   90.00
_cell.angle_beta   90.00
_cell.angle_gamma   90.00
#
_symmetry.space_group_name_H-M   'P 1'
#
loop_
_entity.id
_entity.type
_entity.pdbx_description
1 polymer ?
#
loop_
_entity_poly.entity_id
_entity_poly.type
_entity_poly.pdbx_seq_one_letter_code
_entity_poly.pdbx_strand_id
1 'polypeptide(L)'
;MRDAVNGRSASRGLVNGFACPRQQPPEGSAMAWIITKYLLTAGIVILVSELAKRSDKLGGLVAALPLVTVVTLVWLYLENQSMEKISNHAWYTFWYVLPTLPMFIAFPLLLPKLGFWPTLISSILITMASFGGFAILLRRFGIELL
;
A
#
# COMPACT_ATOMS: atom_id res chain seq x y z
N MET A 1 54.84 -0.96 42.53
CA MET A 1 55.01 -1.13 41.07
C MET A 1 54.06 -2.24 40.63
N ARG A 2 52.98 -1.88 39.92
CA ARG A 2 51.84 -2.71 39.48
C ARG A 2 50.76 -2.91 40.56
N ASP A 3 50.01 -1.88 40.94
CA ASP A 3 48.91 -1.25 40.17
C ASP A 3 47.71 -2.20 39.98
N ALA A 4 46.71 -1.98 40.83
CA ALA A 4 45.37 -1.61 40.40
C ALA A 4 44.84 -2.31 39.13
N VAL A 5 44.38 -3.55 39.26
CA VAL A 5 43.37 -4.13 38.35
C VAL A 5 42.20 -4.66 39.20
N ASN A 6 41.72 -3.79 40.09
CA ASN A 6 40.35 -3.82 40.57
C ASN A 6 39.54 -2.93 39.62
N GLY A 7 38.62 -3.52 38.87
CA GLY A 7 37.80 -2.75 37.91
C GLY A 7 36.69 -3.54 37.22
N ARG A 8 36.36 -4.75 37.69
CA ARG A 8 35.35 -5.62 37.06
C ARG A 8 34.09 -5.83 37.90
N SER A 9 33.69 -4.82 38.69
CA SER A 9 32.46 -4.90 39.50
C SER A 9 31.55 -3.68 39.43
N ALA A 10 31.67 -2.80 38.43
CA ALA A 10 30.87 -1.56 38.38
C ALA A 10 30.41 -1.14 36.97
N SER A 11 29.98 -2.09 36.12
CA SER A 11 29.35 -1.72 34.83
C SER A 11 28.33 -2.74 34.34
N ARG A 12 27.43 -3.17 35.24
CA ARG A 12 26.24 -3.97 34.90
C ARG A 12 24.97 -3.33 35.48
N GLY A 13 24.89 -2.01 35.39
CA GLY A 13 23.81 -1.24 36.03
C GLY A 13 23.16 -0.15 35.18
N LEU A 14 23.43 -0.01 33.88
CA LEU A 14 23.08 1.23 33.18
C LEU A 14 22.68 1.12 31.69
N VAL A 15 22.13 -0.01 31.24
CA VAL A 15 21.54 -0.12 29.89
C VAL A 15 20.33 -1.05 29.88
N ASN A 16 19.26 -0.68 30.58
CA ASN A 16 17.91 -1.26 30.37
C ASN A 16 16.82 -0.29 30.84
N GLY A 17 17.02 1.01 30.61
CA GLY A 17 16.02 2.05 30.89
C GLY A 17 15.77 2.85 29.64
N PHE A 18 14.89 2.35 28.75
CA PHE A 18 14.08 3.11 27.79
C PHE A 18 13.28 2.11 26.92
N ALA A 19 12.44 1.29 27.55
CA ALA A 19 11.28 0.75 26.85
C ALA A 19 10.15 1.76 27.06
N CYS A 20 9.91 2.63 26.09
CA CYS A 20 8.67 3.40 26.04
C CYS A 20 7.53 2.37 26.04
N PRO A 21 6.59 2.39 27.01
CA PRO A 21 5.48 1.46 26.97
C PRO A 21 4.64 1.85 25.77
N ARG A 22 4.72 1.04 24.70
CA ARG A 22 3.71 1.10 23.64
C ARG A 22 2.38 0.87 24.35
N GLN A 23 1.56 1.92 24.46
CA GLN A 23 0.23 1.82 25.05
C GLN A 23 -0.57 0.80 24.21
N GLN A 24 -0.57 -0.45 24.64
CA GLN A 24 -1.46 -1.48 24.13
C GLN A 24 -2.81 -1.24 24.82
N PRO A 25 -3.86 -0.86 24.07
CA PRO A 25 -5.20 -0.77 24.66
C PRO A 25 -5.65 -2.17 25.10
N PRO A 26 -6.49 -2.28 26.15
CA PRO A 26 -6.85 -3.56 26.78
C PRO A 26 -7.36 -4.59 25.76
N GLU A 27 -7.07 -5.88 25.97
CA GLU A 27 -7.28 -6.96 24.98
C GLU A 27 -8.73 -7.08 24.45
N GLY A 28 -9.72 -6.63 25.22
CA GLY A 28 -11.12 -6.51 24.78
C GLY A 28 -11.44 -5.31 23.88
N SER A 29 -10.69 -4.20 24.00
CA SER A 29 -10.85 -3.00 23.16
C SER A 29 -9.92 -3.00 21.94
N ALA A 30 -8.83 -3.76 21.97
CA ALA A 30 -7.95 -3.95 20.81
C ALA A 30 -8.69 -4.61 19.64
N MET A 31 -9.50 -5.64 19.91
CA MET A 31 -10.35 -6.26 18.89
C MET A 31 -11.46 -5.32 18.43
N ALA A 32 -12.13 -4.61 19.35
CA ALA A 32 -13.14 -3.62 18.98
C ALA A 32 -12.57 -2.50 18.08
N TRP A 33 -11.37 -2.01 18.37
CA TRP A 33 -10.67 -1.00 17.57
C TRP A 33 -10.34 -1.50 16.16
N ILE A 34 -9.85 -2.72 16.04
CA ILE A 34 -9.59 -3.36 14.74
C ILE A 34 -10.90 -3.54 13.97
N ILE A 35 -11.96 -4.04 14.63
CA ILE A 35 -13.29 -4.22 14.02
C ILE A 35 -13.85 -2.88 13.52
N THR A 36 -13.76 -1.81 14.30
CA THR A 36 -14.20 -0.47 13.87
C THR A 36 -13.41 0.01 12.65
N LYS A 37 -12.08 -0.20 12.60
CA LYS A 37 -11.28 0.14 11.41
C LYS A 37 -11.74 -0.63 10.18
N TYR A 38 -11.97 -1.95 10.31
CA TYR A 38 -12.43 -2.80 9.21
C TYR A 38 -13.83 -2.39 8.73
N LEU A 39 -14.78 -2.14 9.63
CA LEU A 39 -16.13 -1.70 9.27
C LEU A 39 -16.10 -0.33 8.58
N LEU A 40 -15.24 0.59 9.02
CA LEU A 40 -15.08 1.88 8.37
C LEU A 40 -14.47 1.75 6.97
N THR A 41 -13.41 0.96 6.79
CA THR A 41 -12.80 0.75 5.47
C THR A 41 -13.74 0.01 4.53
N ALA A 42 -14.38 -1.07 5.00
CA ALA A 42 -15.38 -1.80 4.23
C ALA A 42 -16.57 -0.91 3.86
N GLY A 43 -17.06 -0.09 4.79
CA GLY A 43 -18.14 0.87 4.56
C GLY A 43 -17.80 1.88 3.47
N ILE A 44 -16.60 2.46 3.51
CA ILE A 44 -16.10 3.37 2.46
C ILE A 44 -16.03 2.65 1.12
N VAL A 45 -15.43 1.46 1.07
CA VAL A 45 -15.28 0.67 -0.17
C VAL A 45 -16.65 0.31 -0.77
N ILE A 46 -17.62 -0.07 0.07
CA ILE A 46 -18.99 -0.40 -0.36
C ILE A 46 -19.70 0.85 -0.87
N LEU A 47 -19.62 1.98 -0.17
CA LEU A 47 -20.23 3.24 -0.60
C LEU A 47 -19.69 3.70 -1.96
N VAL A 48 -18.36 3.61 -2.14
CA VAL A 48 -17.69 3.92 -3.40
C VAL A 48 -18.14 2.97 -4.50
N SER A 49 -18.23 1.67 -4.21
CA SER A 49 -18.70 0.66 -5.16
C SER A 49 -20.16 0.87 -5.57
N GLU A 50 -21.01 1.27 -4.64
CA GLU A 50 -22.43 1.51 -4.90
C GLU A 50 -22.63 2.82 -5.69
N LEU A 51 -21.83 3.85 -5.40
CA LEU A 51 -21.81 5.08 -6.19
C LEU A 51 -21.35 4.83 -7.63
N ALA A 52 -20.38 3.92 -7.81
CA ALA A 52 -19.89 3.51 -9.12
C ALA A 52 -20.96 2.75 -9.94
N LYS A 53 -21.80 1.91 -9.30
CA LYS A 53 -22.91 1.20 -9.97
C LYS A 53 -24.02 2.14 -10.44
N ARG A 54 -24.22 3.28 -9.78
CA ARG A 54 -25.30 4.22 -10.11
C ARG A 54 -25.07 4.98 -11.43
N SER A 55 -23.80 5.14 -11.85
CA SER A 55 -23.47 5.83 -13.10
C SER A 55 -22.13 5.35 -13.64
N ASP A 56 -22.11 4.81 -14.87
CA ASP A 56 -20.88 4.32 -15.51
C ASP A 56 -19.80 5.40 -15.64
N LYS A 57 -20.19 6.67 -15.84
CA LYS A 57 -19.26 7.81 -15.92
C LYS A 57 -18.61 8.13 -14.57
N LEU A 58 -19.42 8.13 -13.50
CA LEU A 58 -18.90 8.33 -12.14
C LEU A 58 -18.11 7.10 -11.69
N GLY A 59 -18.54 5.89 -12.06
CA GLY A 59 -17.81 4.65 -11.82
C GLY A 59 -16.44 4.65 -12.49
N GLY A 60 -16.33 5.12 -13.73
CA GLY A 60 -15.05 5.30 -14.41
C GLY A 60 -14.13 6.31 -13.72
N LEU A 61 -14.67 7.47 -13.30
CA LEU A 61 -13.89 8.47 -12.55
C LEU A 61 -13.43 7.94 -11.19
N VAL A 62 -14.33 7.26 -10.48
CA VAL A 62 -14.07 6.65 -9.17
C VAL A 62 -13.07 5.51 -9.28
N ALA A 63 -13.12 4.70 -10.34
CA ALA A 63 -12.16 3.62 -10.60
C ALA A 63 -10.79 4.15 -11.03
N ALA A 64 -10.74 5.29 -11.73
CA ALA A 64 -9.50 5.96 -12.10
C ALA A 64 -8.84 6.68 -10.91
N LEU A 65 -9.62 7.09 -9.91
CA LEU A 65 -9.12 7.68 -8.68
C LEU A 65 -8.57 6.57 -7.78
N PRO A 66 -7.29 6.64 -7.36
CA PRO A 66 -6.70 5.67 -6.44
C PRO A 66 -7.19 5.95 -5.00
N LEU A 67 -8.49 5.77 -4.75
CA LEU A 67 -9.13 6.09 -3.47
C LEU A 67 -8.51 5.31 -2.31
N VAL A 68 -8.10 4.05 -2.56
CA VAL A 68 -7.36 3.23 -1.59
C VAL A 68 -6.03 3.89 -1.22
N THR A 69 -5.31 4.46 -2.19
CA THR A 69 -4.07 5.20 -1.93
C THR A 69 -4.33 6.47 -1.12
N VAL A 70 -5.42 7.19 -1.37
CA VAL A 70 -5.77 8.38 -0.58
C VAL A 70 -6.04 8.00 0.88
N VAL A 71 -6.81 6.95 1.14
CA VAL A 71 -7.10 6.47 2.50
C VAL A 71 -5.81 6.02 3.21
N THR A 72 -4.92 5.31 2.51
CA THR A 72 -3.64 4.86 3.09
C THR A 72 -2.71 6.03 3.39
N LEU A 73 -2.62 7.06 2.52
CA LEU A 73 -1.82 8.26 2.79
C LEU A 73 -2.35 9.03 4.01
N VAL A 74 -3.67 9.19 4.13
CA VAL A 74 -4.29 9.81 5.32
C VAL A 74 -3.94 9.01 6.58
N TRP A 75 -3.99 7.68 6.51
CA TRP A 75 -3.62 6.82 7.63
C TRP A 75 -2.15 6.95 8.02
N LEU A 76 -1.23 6.92 7.05
CA LEU A 76 0.21 7.13 7.28
C LEU A 76 0.50 8.48 7.92
N TYR A 77 -0.21 9.53 7.49
CA TYR A 77 -0.10 10.87 8.05
C TYR A 77 -0.58 10.91 9.50
N LEU A 78 -1.72 10.28 9.81
CA LEU A 78 -2.25 10.17 11.17
C LEU A 78 -1.32 9.36 12.10
N GLU A 79 -0.64 8.34 11.57
CA GLU A 79 0.36 7.55 12.30
C GLU A 79 1.72 8.25 12.43
N ASN A 80 1.87 9.50 11.99
CA ASN A 80 3.12 10.28 12.01
C ASN A 80 4.30 9.54 11.37
N GLN A 81 4.05 8.81 10.28
CA GLN A 81 5.14 8.22 9.48
C GLN A 81 5.98 9.32 8.83
N SER A 82 7.26 9.03 8.58
CA SER A 82 8.15 9.99 7.94
C SER A 82 7.62 10.45 6.58
N MET A 83 7.80 11.74 6.26
CA MET A 83 7.43 12.32 4.96
C MET A 83 8.06 11.57 3.78
N GLU A 84 9.23 10.97 3.99
CA GLU A 84 9.91 10.13 3.00
C GLU A 84 9.11 8.87 2.65
N LYS A 85 8.52 8.17 3.64
CA LYS A 85 7.66 7.00 3.37
C LYS A 85 6.39 7.38 2.62
N ILE A 86 5.79 8.52 2.98
CA ILE A 86 4.58 9.04 2.33
C ILE A 86 4.88 9.35 0.86
N SER A 87 5.99 10.04 0.58
CA SER A 87 6.45 10.37 -0.77
C SER A 87 6.75 9.13 -1.60
N ASN A 88 7.50 8.18 -1.02
CA ASN A 88 7.85 6.93 -1.70
C ASN A 88 6.59 6.12 -2.05
N HIS A 89 5.60 6.05 -1.16
CA HIS A 89 4.34 5.35 -1.44
C HIS A 89 3.59 5.95 -2.64
N ALA A 90 3.52 7.29 -2.73
CA ALA A 90 2.93 7.97 -3.88
C ALA A 90 3.73 7.71 -5.17
N TRP A 91 5.07 7.73 -5.10
CA TRP A 91 5.96 7.46 -6.23
C TRP A 91 5.79 6.05 -6.80
N TYR A 92 5.81 5.02 -5.95
CA TYR A 92 5.61 3.64 -6.38
C TYR A 92 4.22 3.45 -6.99
N THR A 93 3.18 4.02 -6.37
CA THR A 93 1.81 3.93 -6.90
C THR A 93 1.73 4.55 -8.29
N PHE A 94 2.34 5.71 -8.51
CA PHE A 94 2.40 6.35 -9.82
C PHE A 94 3.06 5.44 -10.86
N TRP A 95 4.22 4.87 -10.55
CA TRP A 95 4.91 3.94 -11.44
C TRP A 95 4.10 2.68 -11.71
N TYR A 96 3.36 2.14 -10.74
CA TYR A 96 2.53 0.95 -10.94
C TYR A 96 1.23 1.21 -11.71
N VAL A 97 0.69 2.43 -11.70
CA VAL A 97 -0.50 2.77 -12.51
C VAL A 97 -0.15 2.78 -14.01
N LEU A 98 1.03 3.27 -14.40
CA LEU A 98 1.46 3.36 -15.80
C LEU A 98 1.35 2.04 -16.60
N PRO A 99 1.88 0.89 -16.14
CA PRO A 99 1.77 -0.38 -16.84
C PRO A 99 0.35 -0.98 -16.83
N THR A 100 -0.57 -0.43 -16.03
CA THR A 100 -1.98 -0.88 -16.00
C THR A 100 -2.88 -0.14 -17.00
N LEU A 101 -2.45 1.04 -17.49
CA LEU A 101 -3.20 1.80 -18.51
C LEU A 101 -3.44 1.04 -19.83
N PRO A 102 -2.48 0.25 -20.38
CA PRO A 102 -2.73 -0.54 -21.58
C PRO A 102 -3.90 -1.53 -21.43
N MET A 103 -4.07 -2.09 -20.23
CA MET A 103 -5.16 -3.01 -19.93
C MET A 103 -6.53 -2.31 -19.95
N PHE A 104 -6.63 -1.07 -19.46
CA PHE A 104 -7.85 -0.26 -19.55
C PHE A 104 -8.30 0.02 -20.99
N ILE A 105 -7.39 -0.01 -21.97
CA ILE A 105 -7.72 0.11 -23.40
C ILE A 105 -8.04 -1.26 -23.99
N ALA A 106 -7.26 -2.29 -23.65
CA ALA A 106 -7.46 -3.64 -24.18
C ALA A 106 -8.81 -4.24 -23.74
N PHE A 107 -9.18 -4.10 -22.46
CA PHE A 107 -10.41 -4.67 -21.92
C PHE A 107 -11.69 -4.24 -22.68
N PRO A 108 -12.00 -2.94 -22.89
CA PRO A 108 -13.19 -2.53 -23.63
C PRO A 108 -13.15 -2.91 -25.12
N LEU A 109 -11.96 -3.10 -25.71
CA LEU A 109 -11.83 -3.54 -27.11
C LEU A 109 -12.06 -5.05 -27.30
N LEU A 110 -11.64 -5.84 -26.31
CA LEU A 110 -11.78 -7.30 -26.32
C LEU A 110 -13.16 -7.76 -25.84
N LEU A 111 -13.79 -7.01 -24.93
CA LEU A 111 -15.09 -7.33 -24.33
C LEU A 111 -16.19 -7.62 -25.37
N PRO A 112 -16.41 -6.79 -26.43
CA PRO A 112 -17.42 -7.07 -27.44
C PRO A 112 -17.06 -8.23 -28.38
N LYS A 113 -15.79 -8.66 -28.42
CA LYS A 113 -15.31 -9.70 -29.36
C LYS A 113 -15.28 -11.10 -28.74
N LEU A 114 -14.87 -11.21 -27.48
CA LEU A 114 -14.62 -12.49 -26.82
C LEU A 114 -15.65 -12.80 -25.72
N GLY A 115 -16.42 -11.81 -25.25
CA GLY A 115 -17.25 -11.94 -24.06
C GLY A 115 -16.45 -11.75 -22.77
N PHE A 116 -17.11 -11.78 -21.61
CA PHE A 116 -16.52 -11.35 -20.33
C PHE A 116 -15.34 -12.21 -19.85
N TRP A 117 -15.57 -13.51 -19.68
CA TRP A 117 -14.59 -14.44 -19.09
C TRP A 117 -13.25 -14.53 -19.85
N PRO A 118 -13.22 -14.77 -21.17
CA PRO A 118 -11.96 -14.82 -21.92
C PRO A 118 -11.31 -13.44 -22.08
N THR A 119 -12.08 -12.35 -22.09
CA THR A 119 -11.53 -10.99 -22.05
C THR A 119 -10.79 -10.73 -20.74
N LEU A 120 -11.34 -11.19 -19.62
CA LEU A 120 -10.71 -11.06 -18.31
C LEU A 120 -9.38 -11.80 -18.25
N ILE A 121 -9.32 -13.06 -18.71
CA ILE A 121 -8.06 -13.82 -18.78
C ILE A 121 -7.05 -13.11 -19.70
N SER A 122 -7.49 -12.67 -20.89
CA SER A 122 -6.62 -11.96 -21.83
C SER A 122 -6.08 -10.66 -21.24
N SER A 123 -6.91 -9.91 -20.50
CA SER A 123 -6.47 -8.68 -19.83
C SER A 123 -5.44 -8.94 -18.74
N ILE A 124 -5.55 -10.04 -17.99
CA ILE A 124 -4.56 -10.43 -16.98
C ILE A 124 -3.21 -10.72 -17.66
N LEU A 125 -3.23 -11.47 -18.77
CA LEU A 125 -2.02 -11.78 -19.54
C LEU A 125 -1.37 -10.51 -20.11
N ILE A 126 -2.17 -9.58 -20.62
CA ILE A 126 -1.70 -8.28 -21.10
C ILE A 126 -1.06 -7.50 -19.94
N THR A 127 -1.70 -7.44 -18.78
CA THR A 127 -1.12 -6.77 -17.59
C THR A 127 0.20 -7.39 -17.20
N MET A 128 0.31 -8.73 -17.15
CA MET A 128 1.58 -9.41 -16.84
C MET A 128 2.68 -9.05 -17.86
N ALA A 129 2.35 -9.04 -19.15
CA ALA A 129 3.28 -8.66 -20.21
C ALA A 129 3.69 -7.18 -20.13
N SER A 130 2.74 -6.29 -19.88
CA SER A 130 2.98 -4.85 -19.70
C SER A 130 3.85 -4.60 -18.47
N PHE A 131 3.59 -5.26 -17.35
CA PHE A 131 4.41 -5.15 -16.15
C PHE A 131 5.82 -5.69 -16.37
N GLY A 132 5.97 -6.82 -17.07
CA GLY A 132 7.27 -7.36 -17.44
C GLY A 132 8.06 -6.43 -18.36
N GLY A 133 7.43 -5.89 -19.40
CA GLY A 133 8.05 -4.91 -20.30
C GLY A 133 8.43 -3.61 -19.59
N PHE A 134 7.58 -3.15 -18.68
CA PHE A 134 7.83 -1.98 -17.87
C PHE A 134 8.95 -2.20 -16.86
N ALA A 135 9.00 -3.36 -16.19
CA ALA A 135 10.09 -3.73 -15.30
C ALA A 135 11.44 -3.76 -16.04
N ILE A 136 11.48 -4.28 -17.28
CA ILE A 136 12.67 -4.24 -18.13
C ILE A 136 13.04 -2.79 -18.49
N LEU A 137 12.05 -1.96 -18.80
CA LEU A 137 12.25 -0.55 -19.12
C LEU A 137 12.80 0.24 -17.91
N LEU A 138 12.23 0.09 -16.72
CA LEU A 138 12.71 0.73 -15.49
C LEU A 138 14.10 0.25 -15.10
N ARG A 139 14.38 -1.04 -15.27
CA ARG A 139 15.71 -1.62 -15.07
C ARG A 139 16.74 -1.00 -16.01
N ARG A 140 16.33 -0.52 -17.19
CA ARG A 140 17.17 0.24 -18.13
C ARG A 140 17.43 1.69 -17.70
N PHE A 141 16.56 2.26 -16.86
CA PHE A 141 16.70 3.60 -16.27
C PHE A 141 17.42 3.61 -14.92
N GLY A 142 17.96 2.48 -14.46
CA GLY A 142 18.88 2.43 -13.33
C GLY A 142 18.26 2.64 -11.95
N ILE A 143 16.93 2.53 -11.82
CA ILE A 143 16.28 2.56 -10.51
C ILE A 143 16.14 1.11 -10.03
N GLU A 144 17.16 0.65 -9.33
CA GLU A 144 17.11 -0.58 -8.54
C GLU A 144 16.21 -0.31 -7.33
N LEU A 145 14.94 -0.72 -7.41
CA LEU A 145 14.05 -0.72 -6.27
C LEU A 145 14.13 -2.10 -5.62
N LEU A 146 15.32 -2.41 -5.07
CA LEU A 146 15.52 -3.48 -4.10
C LEU A 146 16.54 -3.06 -3.03
#